data_AF-A0A1M7JPQ4-F1
#
_entry.id   AF-A0A1M7JPQ4-F1
#
_cell.length_a   1.000
_cell.length_b   1.000
_cell.length_c   1.000
_cell.angle_alpha   90.00
_cell.angle_beta   90.00
_cell.angle_gamma   90.00
#
_symmetry.space_group_name_H-M   'P 1'
#
loop_
_entity.id
_entity.type
_entity.pdbx_description
1 polymer ?
#
loop_
_entity_poly.entity_id
_entity_poly.type
_entity_poly.pdbx_seq_one_letter_code
_entity_poly.pdbx_strand_id
1 'polypeptide(L)'
;MQYTKVQISNSIAKLLEEGRSNDYALDLYLKMRMMNDLGPEQPFITKVPLPAEVRIHLMGNGTISDSDIKLELASSKYPSPRLIVKLSPACTLYAEKVHSSMQLTINDKNHTVMFLKSYRAEDIALWMIRQKQRLAEYMNDWDVELQTAYKKLKIDHMAFLGIRAIFADAMKDYPKLKYVVVEQKRRAKIMVHIPNTTLGVYIYAWWGSYKKQLPQQIESLKLLLDVHRKSSIKNFFIHHKK
;
A
#
# COMPACT_ATOMS: atom_id res chain seq x y z
N MET A 1 3.94 18.11 -5.01
CA MET A 1 3.32 17.47 -3.82
C MET A 1 4.44 16.86 -2.99
N GLN A 2 4.46 17.08 -1.68
CA GLN A 2 5.51 16.55 -0.80
C GLN A 2 4.92 15.52 0.17
N TYR A 3 5.40 14.28 0.09
CA TYR A 3 5.08 13.19 1.00
C TYR A 3 5.89 13.31 2.28
N THR A 4 5.21 13.33 3.42
CA THR A 4 5.87 13.26 4.73
C THR A 4 6.36 11.84 5.03
N LYS A 5 7.35 11.70 5.93
CA LYS A 5 7.81 10.38 6.41
C LYS A 5 6.64 9.50 6.89
N VAL A 6 5.68 10.08 7.60
CA VAL A 6 4.49 9.37 8.08
C VAL A 6 3.63 8.83 6.94
N GLN A 7 3.43 9.63 5.88
CA GLN A 7 2.66 9.21 4.70
C GLN A 7 3.35 8.07 3.95
N ILE A 8 4.68 8.15 3.78
CA ILE A 8 5.48 7.10 3.16
C ILE A 8 5.34 5.79 3.95
N SER A 9 5.61 5.86 5.26
CA SER A 9 5.52 4.73 6.18
C SER A 9 4.15 4.04 6.18
N ASN A 10 3.07 4.82 6.21
CA ASN A 10 1.70 4.29 6.21
C ASN A 10 1.35 3.62 4.87
N SER A 11 1.84 4.18 3.76
CA SER A 11 1.60 3.62 2.43
C SER A 11 2.31 2.28 2.25
N ILE A 12 3.53 2.17 2.76
CA ILE A 12 4.30 0.91 2.80
C ILE A 12 3.60 -0.12 3.69
N ALA A 13 3.21 0.26 4.91
CA ALA A 13 2.52 -0.64 5.83
C ALA A 13 1.24 -1.22 5.21
N LYS A 14 0.44 -0.38 4.54
CA LYS A 14 -0.78 -0.84 3.85
C LYS A 14 -0.47 -1.87 2.75
N LEU A 15 0.56 -1.66 1.94
CA LEU A 15 0.93 -2.64 0.91
C LEU A 15 1.34 -3.99 1.52
N LEU A 16 2.10 -3.95 2.61
CA LEU A 16 2.52 -5.14 3.33
C LEU A 16 1.34 -5.85 4.00
N GLU A 17 0.36 -5.11 4.54
CA GLU A 17 -0.92 -5.64 5.07
C GLU A 17 -1.72 -6.38 3.98
N GLU A 18 -1.71 -5.84 2.75
CA GLU A 18 -2.31 -6.47 1.57
C GLU A 18 -1.50 -7.68 1.03
N GLY A 19 -0.42 -8.07 1.71
CA GLY A 19 0.42 -9.22 1.34
C GLY A 19 1.32 -8.98 0.14
N ARG A 20 1.60 -7.72 -0.23
CA ARG A 20 2.50 -7.39 -1.34
C ARG A 20 3.96 -7.63 -0.94
N SER A 21 4.79 -7.98 -1.92
CA SER A 21 6.23 -8.24 -1.75
C SER A 21 7.01 -6.98 -1.37
N ASN A 22 8.16 -7.15 -0.71
CA ASN A 22 9.06 -6.05 -0.37
C ASN A 22 9.54 -5.25 -1.58
N ASP A 23 9.76 -5.89 -2.74
CA ASP A 23 10.13 -5.20 -3.97
C ASP A 23 9.06 -4.21 -4.44
N TYR A 24 7.80 -4.58 -4.26
CA TYR A 24 6.65 -3.73 -4.60
C TYR A 24 6.56 -2.55 -3.64
N ALA A 25 6.86 -2.78 -2.36
CA ALA A 25 6.91 -1.72 -1.36
C ALA A 25 8.10 -0.78 -1.57
N LEU A 26 9.27 -1.30 -1.97
CA LEU A 26 10.46 -0.54 -2.32
C LEU A 26 10.19 0.38 -3.51
N ASP A 27 9.55 -0.14 -4.56
CA ASP A 27 9.19 0.65 -5.74
C ASP A 27 8.26 1.82 -5.41
N LEU A 28 7.27 1.61 -4.52
CA LEU A 28 6.43 2.70 -4.02
C LEU A 28 7.24 3.69 -3.17
N TYR A 29 8.13 3.21 -2.31
CA TYR A 29 8.99 4.05 -1.49
C TYR A 29 9.86 4.97 -2.37
N LEU A 30 10.53 4.40 -3.38
CA LEU A 30 11.34 5.13 -4.34
C LEU A 30 10.50 6.18 -5.08
N LYS A 31 9.30 5.81 -5.56
CA LYS A 31 8.36 6.76 -6.17
C LYS A 31 8.11 7.97 -5.27
N MET A 32 7.77 7.74 -4.01
CA MET A 32 7.44 8.83 -3.08
C MET A 32 8.65 9.71 -2.75
N ARG A 33 9.85 9.12 -2.58
CA ARG A 33 11.10 9.88 -2.38
C ARG A 33 11.47 10.70 -3.61
N MET A 34 11.42 10.11 -4.80
CA MET A 34 11.75 10.79 -6.06
C MET A 34 10.76 11.92 -6.38
N MET A 35 9.47 11.75 -6.05
CA MET A 35 8.46 12.81 -6.15
C MET A 35 8.72 13.98 -5.20
N ASN A 36 9.25 13.73 -4.00
CA ASN A 36 9.62 14.81 -3.07
C ASN A 36 10.77 15.66 -3.58
N ASP A 37 11.66 15.05 -4.37
CA ASP A 37 12.82 15.71 -4.96
C ASP A 37 12.52 16.33 -6.33
N LEU A 38 11.27 16.22 -6.77
CA LEU A 38 10.75 16.94 -7.90
C LEU A 38 10.61 18.42 -7.53
N GLY A 39 11.34 19.28 -8.24
CA GLY A 39 11.28 20.73 -8.06
C GLY A 39 9.90 21.31 -8.38
N PRO A 40 9.68 22.62 -8.16
CA PRO A 40 8.39 23.25 -8.45
C PRO A 40 8.04 23.13 -9.93
N GLU A 41 6.74 22.92 -10.22
CA GLU A 41 6.21 22.98 -11.57
C GLU A 41 6.38 24.39 -12.16
N GLN A 42 6.60 24.46 -13.47
CA GLN A 42 6.78 25.72 -14.19
C GLN A 42 5.47 26.08 -14.92
N PRO A 43 4.65 27.02 -14.42
CA PRO A 43 3.28 27.25 -14.89
C PRO A 43 3.17 27.73 -16.35
N PHE A 44 4.27 28.19 -16.94
CA PHE A 44 4.30 28.73 -18.32
C PHE A 44 4.66 27.67 -19.39
N ILE A 45 4.91 26.42 -18.99
CA ILE A 45 5.21 25.34 -19.94
C ILE A 45 3.91 24.80 -20.50
N THR A 46 3.66 25.07 -21.78
CA THR A 46 2.45 24.63 -22.49
C THR A 46 2.65 23.36 -23.32
N LYS A 47 3.90 23.04 -23.67
CA LYS A 47 4.27 21.86 -24.46
C LYS A 47 5.08 20.88 -23.64
N VAL A 48 4.54 19.67 -23.49
CA VAL A 48 5.22 18.55 -22.84
C VAL A 48 6.34 18.02 -23.74
N PRO A 49 7.55 17.80 -23.19
CA PRO A 49 8.69 17.35 -23.96
C PRO A 49 8.49 15.93 -24.50
N LEU A 50 9.21 15.60 -25.56
CA LEU A 50 9.34 14.24 -26.07
C LEU A 50 10.45 13.49 -25.31
N PRO A 51 10.36 12.16 -25.14
CA PRO A 51 11.42 11.38 -24.52
C PRO A 51 12.79 11.53 -25.20
N ALA A 52 12.81 11.74 -26.51
CA ALA A 52 14.04 12.03 -27.26
C ALA A 52 14.68 13.38 -26.87
N GLU A 53 13.88 14.41 -26.53
CA GLU A 53 14.38 15.70 -26.09
C GLU A 53 15.04 15.57 -24.70
N VAL A 54 14.43 14.80 -23.79
CA VAL A 54 15.02 14.51 -22.47
C VAL A 54 16.35 13.77 -22.62
N ARG A 55 16.41 12.78 -23.54
CA ARG A 55 17.63 12.01 -23.81
C ARG A 55 18.81 12.91 -24.19
N ILE A 56 18.60 13.93 -25.02
CA ILE A 56 19.68 14.84 -25.46
C ILE A 56 20.38 15.48 -24.24
N HIS A 57 19.62 15.89 -23.23
CA HIS A 57 20.15 16.48 -22.00
C HIS A 57 20.76 15.45 -21.03
N LEU A 58 20.47 14.15 -21.20
CA LEU A 58 21.07 13.09 -20.42
C LEU A 58 22.41 12.61 -21.01
N MET A 59 22.62 12.68 -22.32
CA MET A 59 23.88 12.19 -22.89
C MET A 59 25.06 13.07 -22.47
N GLY A 60 26.22 12.45 -22.22
CA GLY A 60 27.44 13.18 -21.90
C GLY A 60 27.45 13.89 -20.53
N ASN A 61 26.48 13.62 -19.65
CA ASN A 61 26.41 14.25 -18.32
C ASN A 61 27.43 13.68 -17.30
N GLY A 62 28.08 12.55 -17.61
CA GLY A 62 29.11 11.90 -16.78
C GLY A 62 28.62 11.16 -15.52
N THR A 63 27.37 11.37 -15.08
CA THR A 63 26.74 10.73 -13.91
C THR A 63 25.96 9.46 -14.29
N ILE A 64 25.24 9.49 -15.41
CA ILE A 64 24.56 8.33 -15.98
C ILE A 64 25.35 7.91 -17.22
N SER A 65 25.80 6.66 -17.26
CA SER A 65 26.50 6.13 -18.43
C SER A 65 25.58 6.18 -19.66
N ASP A 66 26.12 6.53 -20.83
CA ASP A 66 25.35 6.47 -22.08
C ASP A 66 24.81 5.05 -22.36
N SER A 67 25.48 4.01 -21.86
CA SER A 67 25.01 2.61 -21.95
C SER A 67 23.77 2.30 -21.09
N ASP A 68 23.52 3.12 -20.05
CA ASP A 68 22.35 3.04 -19.18
C ASP A 68 21.15 3.84 -19.74
N ILE A 69 21.31 4.51 -20.89
CA ILE A 69 20.30 5.36 -21.53
C ILE A 69 19.90 4.75 -22.87
N LYS A 70 18.64 4.32 -22.99
CA LYS A 70 18.11 3.75 -24.24
C LYS A 70 16.84 4.47 -24.68
N LEU A 71 16.66 4.58 -25.99
CA LEU A 71 15.42 5.06 -26.59
C LEU A 71 14.84 3.92 -27.42
N GLU A 72 13.63 3.50 -27.09
CA GLU A 72 12.94 2.39 -27.75
C GLU A 72 11.53 2.85 -28.15
N LEU A 73 10.83 2.04 -28.95
CA LEU A 73 9.40 2.22 -29.21
C LEU A 73 8.62 1.35 -28.22
N ALA A 74 7.69 1.94 -27.48
CA ALA A 74 6.79 1.16 -26.62
C ALA A 74 5.95 0.21 -27.49
N SER A 75 5.88 -1.06 -27.09
CA SER A 75 5.09 -2.09 -27.79
C SER A 75 3.59 -1.81 -27.61
N SER A 76 3.01 -1.06 -28.55
CA SER A 76 1.56 -0.86 -28.62
C SER A 76 1.09 -0.71 -30.07
N LYS A 77 -0.23 -0.75 -30.28
CA LYS A 77 -0.89 -0.50 -31.58
C LYS A 77 -0.49 0.85 -32.20
N TYR A 78 -0.03 1.81 -31.38
CA TYR A 78 0.53 3.08 -31.80
C TYR A 78 1.88 3.30 -31.09
N PRO A 79 3.01 2.90 -31.71
CA PRO A 79 4.31 2.94 -31.06
C PRO A 79 4.68 4.39 -30.69
N SER A 80 4.79 4.64 -29.39
CA SER A 80 5.29 5.90 -28.83
C SER A 80 6.77 5.75 -28.45
N PRO A 81 7.61 6.79 -28.61
CA PRO A 81 8.96 6.76 -28.07
C PRO A 81 8.92 6.57 -26.56
N ARG A 82 9.78 5.70 -26.04
CA ARG A 82 9.99 5.40 -24.63
C ARG A 82 11.47 5.55 -24.32
N LEU A 83 11.80 6.46 -23.41
CA LEU A 83 13.15 6.62 -22.89
C LEU A 83 13.31 5.73 -21.65
N ILE A 84 14.36 4.92 -21.65
CA ILE A 84 14.71 4.00 -20.57
C ILE A 84 16.01 4.51 -19.96
N VAL A 85 16.02 4.73 -18.65
CA VAL A 85 17.18 5.23 -17.90
C VAL A 85 17.44 4.34 -16.70
N LYS A 86 18.54 3.61 -16.72
CA LYS A 86 18.93 2.72 -15.63
C LYS A 86 19.68 3.49 -14.53
N LEU A 87 19.02 3.67 -13.39
CA LEU A 87 19.62 4.33 -12.23
C LEU A 87 20.45 3.34 -11.39
N SER A 88 20.02 2.09 -11.27
CA SER A 88 20.81 1.02 -10.66
C SER A 88 20.34 -0.34 -11.19
N PRO A 89 21.00 -1.46 -10.79
CA PRO A 89 20.47 -2.78 -11.07
C PRO A 89 19.02 -3.00 -10.57
N ALA A 90 18.61 -2.30 -9.50
CA ALA A 90 17.29 -2.43 -8.88
C ALA A 90 16.29 -1.33 -9.26
N CYS A 91 16.71 -0.31 -10.03
CA CYS A 91 15.86 0.83 -10.35
C CYS A 91 16.09 1.33 -11.78
N THR A 92 15.08 1.18 -12.63
CA THR A 92 15.03 1.72 -13.99
C THR A 92 13.84 2.65 -14.13
N LEU A 93 14.05 3.82 -14.73
CA LEU A 93 12.99 4.77 -15.07
C LEU A 93 12.59 4.60 -16.53
N TYR A 94 11.28 4.57 -16.76
CA TYR A 94 10.66 4.55 -18.08
C TYR A 94 9.90 5.84 -18.28
N ALA A 95 10.25 6.61 -19.31
CA ALA A 95 9.66 7.89 -19.62
C ALA A 95 8.95 7.87 -20.97
N GLU A 96 7.66 8.17 -20.95
CA GLU A 96 6.80 8.18 -22.13
C GLU A 96 5.95 9.45 -22.15
N LYS A 97 5.72 9.99 -23.33
CA LYS A 97 4.74 11.06 -23.48
C LYS A 97 3.33 10.47 -23.52
N VAL A 98 2.50 10.86 -22.57
CA VAL A 98 1.08 10.49 -22.50
C VAL A 98 0.24 11.75 -22.46
N HIS A 99 -0.54 11.98 -23.53
CA HIS A 99 -1.36 13.17 -23.73
C HIS A 99 -0.57 14.48 -23.46
N SER A 100 -0.96 15.21 -22.41
CA SER A 100 -0.38 16.47 -21.95
C SER A 100 0.56 16.29 -20.75
N SER A 101 1.23 15.13 -20.63
CA SER A 101 2.19 14.86 -19.55
C SER A 101 3.30 13.92 -19.98
N MET A 102 4.47 14.03 -19.34
CA MET A 102 5.48 12.99 -19.35
C MET A 102 5.14 12.00 -18.23
N GLN A 103 4.79 10.77 -18.60
CA GLN A 103 4.62 9.67 -17.68
C GLN A 103 5.98 9.08 -17.34
N LEU A 104 6.30 9.00 -16.05
CA LEU A 104 7.47 8.30 -15.54
C LEU A 104 7.04 7.09 -14.73
N THR A 105 7.65 5.93 -14.99
CA THR A 105 7.35 4.68 -14.29
C THR A 105 8.63 4.06 -13.76
N ILE A 106 8.62 3.60 -12.51
CA ILE A 106 9.75 2.88 -11.92
C ILE A 106 9.56 1.39 -12.22
N ASN A 107 10.62 0.74 -12.74
CA ASN A 107 10.67 -0.69 -13.02
C ASN A 107 9.48 -1.20 -13.88
N ASP A 108 8.90 -0.32 -14.70
CA ASP A 108 7.72 -0.56 -15.56
C ASP A 108 6.48 -1.07 -14.78
N LYS A 109 6.33 -0.68 -13.50
CA LYS A 109 5.18 -1.08 -12.67
C LYS A 109 4.15 0.02 -12.54
N ASN A 110 2.90 -0.25 -12.96
CA ASN A 110 1.79 0.71 -12.99
C ASN A 110 1.52 1.49 -11.67
N HIS A 111 1.79 0.91 -10.50
CA HIS A 111 1.56 1.59 -9.21
C HIS A 111 2.60 2.69 -8.91
N THR A 112 3.73 2.69 -9.63
CA THR A 112 4.79 3.69 -9.48
C THR A 112 4.72 4.84 -10.47
N VAL A 113 3.64 4.91 -11.25
CA VAL A 113 3.49 5.94 -12.27
C VAL A 113 3.41 7.34 -11.64
N MET A 114 4.18 8.26 -12.21
CA MET A 114 4.23 9.70 -11.94
C MET A 114 3.93 10.46 -13.22
N PHE A 115 3.19 11.57 -13.13
CA PHE A 115 2.85 12.39 -14.29
C PHE A 115 3.44 13.79 -14.14
N LEU A 116 4.31 14.17 -15.06
CA LEU A 116 4.97 15.47 -15.10
C LEU A 116 4.34 16.33 -16.21
N LYS A 117 3.52 17.32 -15.83
CA LYS A 117 2.77 18.14 -16.80
C LYS A 117 3.51 19.39 -17.26
N SER A 118 4.29 19.98 -16.36
CA SER A 118 4.79 21.36 -16.53
C SER A 118 6.31 21.44 -16.28
N TYR A 119 7.08 20.64 -17.02
CA TYR A 119 8.55 20.58 -16.92
C TYR A 119 9.20 20.56 -18.31
N ARG A 120 10.35 21.24 -18.47
CA ARG A 120 11.15 21.17 -19.70
C ARG A 120 11.92 19.86 -19.75
N ALA A 121 12.38 19.49 -20.94
CA ALA A 121 13.23 18.31 -21.13
C ALA A 121 14.47 18.34 -20.22
N GLU A 122 15.14 19.49 -20.14
CA GLU A 122 16.29 19.73 -19.27
C GLU A 122 15.97 19.54 -17.78
N ASP A 123 14.86 20.09 -17.30
CA ASP A 123 14.46 19.99 -15.89
C ASP A 123 14.21 18.51 -15.49
N ILE A 124 13.59 17.74 -16.38
CA ILE A 124 13.35 16.30 -16.20
C ILE A 124 14.68 15.53 -16.22
N ALA A 125 15.59 15.84 -17.15
CA ALA A 125 16.90 15.19 -17.23
C ALA A 125 17.74 15.47 -15.98
N LEU A 126 17.81 16.73 -15.53
CA LEU A 126 18.48 17.10 -14.29
C LEU A 126 17.86 16.41 -13.07
N TRP A 127 16.54 16.26 -13.04
CA TRP A 127 15.88 15.48 -11.99
C TRP A 127 16.30 14.01 -12.01
N MET A 128 16.37 13.36 -13.17
CA MET A 128 16.82 11.96 -13.30
C MET A 128 18.28 11.78 -12.85
N ILE A 129 19.16 12.73 -13.19
CA ILE A 129 20.55 12.76 -12.74
C ILE A 129 20.62 12.86 -11.21
N ARG A 130 19.83 13.76 -10.59
CA ARG A 130 19.75 13.84 -9.12
C ARG A 130 19.24 12.54 -8.51
N GLN A 131 18.27 11.87 -9.13
CA GLN A 131 17.78 10.57 -8.64
C GLN A 131 18.89 9.51 -8.67
N LYS A 132 19.73 9.47 -9.72
CA LYS A 132 20.91 8.59 -9.78
C LYS A 132 21.84 8.82 -8.58
N GLN A 133 22.12 10.08 -8.26
CA GLN A 133 23.04 10.46 -7.17
C GLN A 133 22.49 10.15 -5.78
N ARG A 134 21.18 10.38 -5.57
CA ARG A 134 20.50 10.19 -4.27
C ARG A 134 20.04 8.76 -4.02
N LEU A 135 20.08 7.89 -5.03
CA LEU A 135 19.53 6.54 -4.91
C LEU A 135 20.17 5.75 -3.76
N ALA A 136 21.48 5.87 -3.54
CA ALA A 136 22.16 5.22 -2.44
C ALA A 136 21.64 5.69 -1.06
N GLU A 137 21.36 6.98 -0.91
CA GLU A 137 20.77 7.55 0.30
C GLU A 137 19.37 6.97 0.55
N TYR A 138 18.52 6.90 -0.47
CA TYR A 138 17.20 6.29 -0.34
C TYR A 138 17.28 4.82 0.06
N MET A 139 18.22 4.06 -0.53
CA MET A 139 18.40 2.65 -0.21
C MET A 139 18.91 2.44 1.22
N ASN A 140 19.74 3.34 1.75
CA ASN A 140 20.18 3.29 3.15
C ASN A 140 19.02 3.53 4.12
N ASP A 141 18.11 4.43 3.78
CA ASP A 141 16.91 4.72 4.58
C ASP A 141 15.83 3.62 4.49
N TRP A 142 15.89 2.76 3.46
CA TRP A 142 14.83 1.80 3.15
C TRP A 142 14.61 0.78 4.26
N ASP A 143 15.67 0.18 4.82
CA ASP A 143 15.53 -0.83 5.87
C ASP A 143 14.85 -0.24 7.12
N VAL A 144 15.25 0.97 7.53
CA VAL A 144 14.64 1.66 8.68
C VAL A 144 13.15 1.91 8.44
N GLU A 145 12.78 2.34 7.24
CA GLU A 145 11.38 2.58 6.88
C GLU A 145 10.57 1.29 6.83
N LEU A 146 11.14 0.23 6.24
CA LEU A 146 10.56 -1.11 6.19
C LEU A 146 10.32 -1.68 7.60
N GLN A 147 11.30 -1.57 8.50
CA GLN A 147 11.15 -1.98 9.91
C GLN A 147 10.10 -1.15 10.64
N THR A 148 10.00 0.14 10.35
CA THR A 148 8.98 1.02 10.93
C THR A 148 7.58 0.63 10.45
N ALA A 149 7.41 0.32 9.17
CA ALA A 149 6.17 -0.19 8.61
C ALA A 149 5.81 -1.56 9.23
N TYR A 150 6.77 -2.48 9.37
CA TYR A 150 6.53 -3.76 10.05
C TYR A 150 6.15 -3.61 11.52
N LYS A 151 6.74 -2.65 12.24
CA LYS A 151 6.34 -2.36 13.64
C LYS A 151 4.87 -1.92 13.74
N LYS A 152 4.37 -1.18 12.76
CA LYS A 152 2.94 -0.83 12.66
C LYS A 152 2.06 -2.05 12.43
N LEU A 153 2.53 -3.02 11.63
CA LEU A 153 1.80 -4.27 11.38
C LEU A 153 1.83 -5.23 12.58
N LYS A 154 2.95 -5.30 13.30
CA LYS A 154 3.23 -6.32 14.32
C LYS A 154 2.32 -6.27 15.55
N ILE A 155 1.79 -5.12 15.95
CA ILE A 155 0.90 -5.04 17.12
C ILE A 155 -0.55 -5.36 16.73
N ASP A 156 -0.91 -4.94 15.52
CA ASP A 156 -2.28 -4.75 15.11
C ASP A 156 -2.82 -6.00 14.40
N HIS A 157 -2.03 -6.50 13.45
CA HIS A 157 -2.35 -7.70 12.68
C HIS A 157 -2.12 -8.98 13.49
N MET A 158 -1.08 -9.05 14.32
CA MET A 158 -0.88 -10.20 15.22
C MET A 158 -1.99 -10.28 16.27
N ALA A 159 -2.47 -9.13 16.78
CA ALA A 159 -3.65 -9.09 17.64
C ALA A 159 -4.90 -9.55 16.88
N PHE A 160 -5.09 -9.12 15.64
CA PHE A 160 -6.18 -9.60 14.79
C PHE A 160 -6.13 -11.13 14.56
N LEU A 161 -4.98 -11.68 14.18
CA LEU A 161 -4.77 -13.12 14.00
C LEU A 161 -5.01 -13.88 15.30
N GLY A 162 -4.53 -13.36 16.43
CA GLY A 162 -4.78 -13.91 17.76
C GLY A 162 -6.27 -13.95 18.12
N ILE A 163 -7.00 -12.85 17.91
CA ILE A 163 -8.45 -12.77 18.10
C ILE A 163 -9.17 -13.79 17.21
N ARG A 164 -8.77 -13.90 15.94
CA ARG A 164 -9.36 -14.84 14.98
C ARG A 164 -9.15 -16.29 15.42
N ALA A 165 -7.96 -16.65 15.88
CA ALA A 165 -7.63 -17.99 16.36
C ALA A 165 -8.43 -18.34 17.64
N ILE A 166 -8.45 -17.44 18.62
CA ILE A 166 -9.22 -17.60 19.86
C ILE A 166 -10.71 -17.78 19.57
N PHE A 167 -11.26 -16.95 18.67
CA PHE A 167 -12.66 -17.04 18.30
C PHE A 167 -12.98 -18.34 17.57
N ALA A 168 -12.14 -18.75 16.61
CA ALA A 168 -12.33 -20.00 15.89
C ALA A 168 -12.29 -21.21 16.82
N ASP A 169 -11.38 -21.23 17.80
CA ASP A 169 -11.28 -22.29 18.80
C ASP A 169 -12.55 -22.36 19.67
N ALA A 170 -13.03 -21.21 20.17
CA ALA A 170 -14.25 -21.14 20.98
C ALA A 170 -15.53 -21.56 20.22
N MET A 171 -15.52 -21.51 18.89
CA MET A 171 -16.66 -21.86 18.04
C MET A 171 -16.63 -23.32 17.56
N LYS A 172 -15.57 -24.09 17.85
CA LYS A 172 -15.48 -25.52 17.47
C LYS A 172 -16.67 -26.34 17.98
N ASP A 173 -17.19 -26.01 19.16
CA ASP A 173 -18.34 -26.70 19.78
C ASP A 173 -19.69 -26.31 19.14
N TYR A 174 -19.71 -25.34 18.22
CA TYR A 174 -20.91 -24.81 17.58
C TYR A 174 -20.80 -24.82 16.04
N PRO A 175 -20.63 -25.99 15.40
CA PRO A 175 -20.33 -26.12 13.98
C PRO A 175 -21.41 -25.59 13.03
N LYS A 176 -22.63 -25.35 13.55
CA LYS A 176 -23.74 -24.79 12.76
C LYS A 176 -23.69 -23.27 12.65
N LEU A 177 -22.96 -22.57 13.53
CA LEU A 177 -22.87 -21.10 13.51
C LEU A 177 -21.97 -20.63 12.37
N LYS A 178 -22.48 -19.72 11.54
CA LYS A 178 -21.67 -19.06 10.50
C LYS A 178 -21.15 -17.75 11.05
N TYR A 179 -19.89 -17.43 10.84
CA TYR A 179 -19.33 -16.16 11.27
C TYR A 179 -18.32 -15.59 10.27
N VAL A 180 -18.17 -14.27 10.30
CA VAL A 180 -17.18 -13.52 9.51
C VAL A 180 -16.40 -12.62 10.46
N VAL A 181 -15.07 -12.68 10.38
CA VAL A 181 -14.17 -11.83 11.18
C VAL A 181 -13.54 -10.80 10.25
N VAL A 182 -13.83 -9.52 10.48
CA VAL A 182 -13.34 -8.40 9.66
C VAL A 182 -12.37 -7.56 10.48
N GLU A 183 -11.17 -7.35 9.96
CA GLU A 183 -10.19 -6.44 10.57
C GLU A 183 -10.66 -4.98 10.45
N GLN A 184 -10.59 -4.23 11.54
CA GLN A 184 -10.98 -2.82 11.58
C GLN A 184 -10.02 -2.01 12.46
N LYS A 185 -8.98 -1.39 11.87
CA LYS A 185 -8.09 -0.33 12.42
C LYS A 185 -7.56 -0.36 13.85
N ARG A 186 -8.31 -0.76 14.89
CA ARG A 186 -7.90 -1.02 16.28
C ARG A 186 -8.66 -2.20 16.92
N ARG A 187 -9.44 -2.94 16.13
CA ARG A 187 -10.33 -4.01 16.58
C ARG A 187 -10.62 -5.03 15.49
N ALA A 188 -11.06 -6.22 15.86
CA ALA A 188 -11.77 -7.14 14.96
C ALA A 188 -13.28 -6.96 15.15
N LYS A 189 -14.02 -6.82 14.05
CA LYS A 189 -15.49 -6.90 14.03
C LYS A 189 -15.87 -8.32 13.62
N ILE A 190 -16.49 -9.06 14.54
CA ILE A 190 -16.94 -10.43 14.31
C ILE A 190 -18.45 -10.40 14.14
N MET A 191 -18.93 -10.90 13.02
CA MET A 191 -20.35 -11.00 12.70
C MET A 191 -20.74 -12.47 12.78
N VAL A 192 -21.55 -12.84 13.77
CA VAL A 192 -22.03 -14.21 13.97
C VAL A 192 -23.48 -14.29 13.51
N HIS A 193 -23.80 -15.25 12.65
CA HIS A 193 -25.16 -15.53 12.16
C HIS A 193 -25.71 -16.76 12.87
N ILE A 194 -26.88 -16.60 13.50
CA ILE A 194 -27.56 -17.70 14.18
C ILE A 194 -28.37 -18.50 13.14
N PRO A 195 -28.21 -19.84 13.04
CA PRO A 195 -28.91 -20.66 12.06
C PRO A 195 -30.42 -20.51 12.18
N ASN A 196 -31.12 -20.53 11.05
CA ASN A 196 -32.58 -20.45 10.96
C ASN A 196 -33.19 -19.16 11.56
N THR A 197 -32.39 -18.11 11.66
CA THR A 197 -32.86 -16.78 12.08
C THR A 197 -32.25 -15.71 11.18
N THR A 198 -32.89 -14.54 11.14
CA THR A 198 -32.31 -13.30 10.58
C THR A 198 -31.40 -12.58 11.58
N LEU A 199 -31.16 -13.17 12.75
CA LEU A 199 -30.41 -12.56 13.84
C LEU A 199 -28.91 -12.75 13.66
N GLY A 200 -28.19 -11.65 13.84
CA GLY A 200 -26.74 -11.64 13.88
C GLY A 200 -26.22 -10.86 15.08
N VAL A 201 -25.12 -11.33 15.66
CA VAL A 201 -24.43 -10.65 16.77
C VAL A 201 -23.14 -10.03 16.27
N TYR A 202 -22.93 -8.76 16.60
CA TYR A 202 -21.66 -8.08 16.36
C TYR A 202 -20.82 -8.07 17.63
N ILE A 203 -19.63 -8.67 17.55
CA ILE A 203 -18.63 -8.63 18.62
C ILE A 203 -17.49 -7.73 18.16
N TYR A 204 -17.10 -6.79 19.03
CA TYR A 204 -15.97 -5.90 18.78
C TYR A 204 -14.83 -6.25 19.73
N ALA A 205 -13.74 -6.73 19.16
CA ALA A 205 -12.57 -7.20 19.88
C ALA A 205 -11.41 -6.21 19.70
N TRP A 206 -11.10 -5.41 20.73
CA TRP A 206 -10.05 -4.38 20.64
C TRP A 206 -8.67 -4.97 20.92
N TRP A 207 -7.63 -4.48 20.25
CA TRP A 207 -6.28 -5.05 20.38
C TRP A 207 -5.73 -5.02 21.82
N GLY A 208 -6.04 -3.96 22.59
CA GLY A 208 -5.54 -3.77 23.96
C GLY A 208 -6.27 -4.57 25.06
N SER A 209 -7.41 -5.20 24.77
CA SER A 209 -8.19 -5.95 25.77
C SER A 209 -7.84 -7.43 25.86
N TYR A 210 -6.94 -7.94 25.00
CA TYR A 210 -6.59 -9.36 24.93
C TYR A 210 -5.30 -9.69 25.70
N LYS A 211 -5.39 -9.66 27.03
CA LYS A 211 -4.45 -10.38 27.90
C LYS A 211 -5.20 -11.56 28.53
N LYS A 212 -5.13 -12.72 27.87
CA LYS A 212 -5.37 -14.08 28.41
C LYS A 212 -6.80 -14.59 28.64
N GLN A 213 -7.89 -13.85 28.41
CA GLN A 213 -9.26 -14.39 28.52
C GLN A 213 -10.16 -13.95 27.37
N LEU A 214 -11.09 -14.84 26.96
CA LEU A 214 -12.17 -14.55 26.02
C LEU A 214 -12.98 -13.36 26.58
N PRO A 215 -13.36 -12.35 25.77
CA PRO A 215 -14.24 -11.29 26.25
C PRO A 215 -15.49 -11.91 26.85
N GLN A 216 -15.98 -11.35 27.95
CA GLN A 216 -17.26 -11.71 28.60
C GLN A 216 -18.42 -11.83 27.59
N GLN A 217 -18.30 -11.12 26.46
CA GLN A 217 -19.19 -11.17 25.30
C GLN A 217 -19.34 -12.56 24.64
N ILE A 218 -18.32 -13.42 24.70
CA ILE A 218 -18.40 -14.81 24.19
C ILE A 218 -19.09 -15.72 25.20
N GLU A 219 -18.91 -15.49 26.51
CA GLU A 219 -19.72 -16.16 27.53
C GLU A 219 -21.19 -15.76 27.42
N SER A 220 -21.47 -14.47 27.17
CA SER A 220 -22.82 -13.98 26.85
C SER A 220 -23.38 -14.62 25.58
N LEU A 221 -22.54 -14.95 24.59
CA LEU A 221 -22.95 -15.63 23.36
C LEU A 221 -23.28 -17.11 23.61
N LYS A 222 -22.51 -17.79 24.46
CA LYS A 222 -22.83 -19.14 24.94
C LYS A 222 -24.16 -19.14 25.70
N LEU A 223 -24.36 -18.18 26.60
CA LEU A 223 -25.60 -17.99 27.34
C LEU A 223 -26.79 -17.75 26.39
N LEU A 224 -26.61 -16.90 25.36
CA LEU A 224 -27.61 -16.63 24.33
C LEU A 224 -27.97 -17.88 23.50
N LEU A 225 -26.97 -18.69 23.13
CA LEU A 225 -27.19 -19.94 22.39
C LEU A 225 -27.92 -20.97 23.24
N ASP A 226 -27.60 -21.06 24.53
CA ASP A 226 -28.27 -21.95 25.47
C ASP A 226 -29.71 -21.49 25.77
N VAL A 227 -29.93 -20.18 25.92
CA VAL A 227 -31.27 -19.59 26.05
C VAL A 227 -32.08 -19.84 24.77
N HIS A 228 -31.50 -19.65 23.59
CA HIS A 228 -32.19 -19.90 22.31
C HIS A 228 -32.49 -21.39 22.08
N ARG A 229 -31.61 -22.31 22.53
CA ARG A 229 -31.88 -23.76 22.50
C ARG A 229 -33.01 -24.16 23.45
N LYS A 230 -33.16 -23.47 24.58
CA LYS A 230 -34.14 -23.81 25.64
C LYS A 230 -35.44 -23.04 25.55
N SER A 231 -35.49 -21.91 24.84
CA SER A 231 -36.67 -21.06 24.73
C SER A 231 -37.09 -20.90 23.27
N SER A 232 -38.38 -21.04 23.00
CA SER A 232 -39.02 -20.80 21.70
C SER A 232 -39.06 -19.32 21.28
N ILE A 233 -38.27 -18.46 21.95
CA ILE A 233 -38.26 -17.01 21.79
C ILE A 233 -37.32 -16.65 20.63
N LYS A 234 -37.87 -15.96 19.63
CA LYS A 234 -37.20 -15.69 18.34
C LYS A 234 -36.59 -14.29 18.22
N ASN A 235 -36.74 -13.40 19.19
CA ASN A 235 -36.37 -11.99 19.05
C ASN A 235 -35.69 -11.43 20.31
N PHE A 236 -34.38 -11.22 20.27
CA PHE A 236 -33.68 -10.32 21.19
C PHE A 236 -32.44 -9.71 20.52
N PHE A 237 -32.23 -8.42 20.77
CA PHE A 237 -31.03 -7.67 20.41
C PHE A 237 -30.32 -7.26 21.70
N ILE A 238 -29.03 -7.57 21.82
CA ILE A 238 -28.18 -7.03 22.90
C ILE A 238 -27.24 -5.99 22.29
N HIS A 239 -27.52 -4.73 22.58
CA HIS A 239 -26.57 -3.65 22.36
C HIS A 239 -25.69 -3.51 23.60
N HIS A 240 -24.43 -3.95 23.52
CA HIS A 240 -23.45 -3.56 24.53
C HIS A 240 -23.07 -2.10 24.28
N LYS A 241 -23.65 -1.18 25.06
CA LYS A 241 -23.04 0.13 25.31
C LYS A 241 -21.93 -0.04 26.36
N LYS A 242 -20.90 0.78 26.19
CA LYS A 242 -19.62 0.78 26.92
C LYS A 242 -19.72 0.43 28.40
#